data_AF-A0A178X5Z7-F1
#
_entry.id   AF-A0A178X5Z7-F1
#
_cell.length_a   1.000
_cell.length_b   1.000
_cell.length_c   1.000
_cell.angle_alpha   90.00
_cell.angle_beta   90.00
_cell.angle_gamma   90.00
#
_symmetry.space_group_name_H-M   'P 1'
#
loop_
_entity.id
_entity.type
_entity.pdbx_description
1 polymer ?
#
loop_
_entity_poly.entity_id
_entity_poly.type
_entity_poly.pdbx_seq_one_letter_code
_entity_poly.pdbx_strand_id
1 'polypeptide(L)'
;MKYQVVAFAAADPAAESAFWASMLGGQLEASSDWHLVTVDGAPQLAPAHVPPEWPDGPAWQQVHPDLGSRTSPKPATRSWRSVPPG
;
A
#
# COMPACT_ATOMS: atom_id res chain seq x y z
N MET A 1 -15.89 -10.20 -12.67
CA MET A 1 -15.05 -10.13 -11.46
C MET A 1 -14.87 -8.66 -11.09
N LYS A 2 -14.90 -8.30 -9.80
CA LYS A 2 -14.65 -6.93 -9.33
C LYS A 2 -13.22 -6.87 -8.79
N TYR A 3 -12.40 -5.98 -9.35
CA TYR A 3 -11.06 -5.70 -8.85
C TYR A 3 -11.12 -4.43 -7.99
N GLN A 4 -10.40 -4.42 -6.87
CA GLN A 4 -10.08 -3.19 -6.15
C GLN A 4 -8.73 -2.71 -6.67
N VAL A 5 -8.69 -1.46 -7.15
CA VAL A 5 -7.51 -0.88 -7.78
C VAL A 5 -7.10 0.36 -7.02
N VAL A 6 -5.82 0.46 -6.69
CA VAL A 6 -5.17 1.68 -6.19
C VAL A 6 -4.27 2.19 -7.31
N ALA A 7 -4.40 3.46 -7.66
CA ALA A 7 -3.62 4.09 -8.72
C ALA A 7 -2.52 4.98 -8.11
N PHE A 8 -1.30 4.81 -8.62
CA PHE A 8 -0.16 5.68 -8.32
C PHE A 8 0.15 6.52 -9.54
N ALA A 9 0.38 7.82 -9.34
CA ALA A 9 0.91 8.68 -10.38
C ALA A 9 2.44 8.48 -10.43
N ALA A 10 2.93 7.97 -11.57
CA ALA A 10 4.34 7.65 -11.77
C ALA A 10 4.95 8.60 -12.81
N ALA A 11 6.11 9.18 -12.50
CA ALA A 11 6.91 9.90 -13.50
C ALA A 11 7.58 8.93 -14.50
N ASP A 12 7.87 7.70 -14.05
CA ASP A 12 8.36 6.59 -14.86
C ASP A 12 7.54 5.33 -14.50
N PRO A 13 6.45 5.03 -15.26
CA PRO A 13 5.61 3.87 -15.00
C PRO A 13 6.35 2.54 -15.10
N ALA A 14 7.39 2.45 -15.95
CA ALA A 14 8.14 1.21 -16.12
C ALA A 14 8.98 0.91 -14.87
N ALA A 15 9.72 1.89 -14.37
CA ALA A 15 10.53 1.72 -13.16
C ALA A 15 9.65 1.44 -11.92
N GLU A 16 8.57 2.22 -11.74
CA GLU A 16 7.71 2.08 -10.56
C GLU A 16 6.92 0.77 -10.56
N SER A 17 6.35 0.36 -11.69
CA SER A 17 5.61 -0.90 -11.76
C SER A 17 6.49 -2.14 -11.58
N ALA A 18 7.73 -2.11 -12.10
CA ALA A 18 8.70 -3.18 -11.88
C ALA A 18 9.08 -3.29 -10.40
N PHE A 19 9.25 -2.16 -9.70
CA PHE A 19 9.48 -2.13 -8.26
C PHE A 19 8.32 -2.78 -7.49
N TRP A 20 7.08 -2.38 -7.75
CA TRP A 20 5.91 -2.94 -7.05
C TRP A 20 5.69 -4.42 -7.35
N ALA A 21 5.84 -4.85 -8.60
CA ALA A 21 5.72 -6.25 -8.98
C ALA A 21 6.78 -7.11 -8.27
N SER A 22 8.04 -6.65 -8.25
CA SER A 22 9.12 -7.37 -7.57
C SER A 22 8.92 -7.40 -6.05
N MET A 23 8.54 -6.27 -5.44
CA MET A 23 8.41 -6.18 -3.99
C MET A 23 7.23 -7.02 -3.47
N LEU A 24 6.13 -7.07 -4.22
CA LEU A 24 4.90 -7.75 -3.81
C LEU A 24 4.80 -9.20 -4.35
N GLY A 25 5.75 -9.63 -5.19
CA GLY A 25 5.63 -10.89 -5.93
C GLY A 25 4.47 -10.90 -6.93
N GLY A 26 4.10 -9.72 -7.44
CA GLY A 26 2.96 -9.51 -8.33
C GLY A 26 3.25 -9.80 -9.80
N GLN A 27 2.19 -9.90 -10.59
CA GLN A 27 2.23 -10.01 -12.04
C GLN A 27 2.04 -8.64 -12.69
N LEU A 28 2.92 -8.28 -13.64
CA LEU A 28 2.88 -7.00 -14.34
C LEU A 28 2.26 -7.15 -15.74
N GLU A 29 1.22 -6.37 -16.00
CA GLU A 29 0.69 -6.11 -17.35
C GLU A 29 0.97 -4.66 -17.73
N ALA A 30 1.76 -4.44 -18.77
CA ALA A 30 2.13 -3.10 -19.23
C ALA A 30 1.37 -2.71 -20.51
N SER A 31 0.87 -1.49 -20.55
CA SER A 31 0.32 -0.82 -21.74
C SER A 31 1.01 0.53 -21.94
N SER A 32 0.71 1.25 -23.03
CA SER A 32 1.35 2.55 -23.31
C SER A 32 1.06 3.60 -22.24
N ASP A 33 -0.12 3.52 -21.60
CA ASP A 33 -0.63 4.60 -20.76
C ASP A 33 -0.75 4.17 -19.28
N TRP A 34 -0.80 2.85 -19.03
CA TRP A 34 -1.01 2.28 -17.70
C TRP A 34 -0.24 0.97 -17.53
N HIS A 35 0.31 0.78 -16.33
CA HIS A 35 0.89 -0.48 -15.91
C HIS A 35 0.06 -1.03 -14.74
N LEU A 36 -0.38 -2.27 -14.85
CA LEU A 36 -1.17 -2.95 -13.82
C LEU A 36 -0.31 -4.00 -13.14
N VAL A 37 -0.15 -3.88 -11.83
CA VAL A 37 0.47 -4.92 -11.00
C VAL A 37 -0.63 -5.65 -10.23
N THR A 38 -0.85 -6.92 -10.56
CA THR A 38 -1.81 -7.78 -9.86
C THR A 38 -1.08 -8.56 -8.77
N VAL A 39 -1.62 -8.53 -7.55
CA VAL A 39 -1.04 -9.21 -6.37
C VAL A 39 -2.10 -10.05 -5.67
N ASP A 40 -1.66 -11.13 -5.04
CA ASP A 40 -2.51 -11.87 -4.10
C ASP A 40 -2.52 -11.15 -2.75
N GLY A 41 -3.71 -10.70 -2.31
CA GLY A 41 -3.86 -9.98 -1.06
C GLY A 41 -5.27 -9.41 -0.89
N ALA A 42 -5.54 -8.83 0.28
CA ALA A 42 -6.80 -8.15 0.56
C ALA A 42 -6.52 -6.87 1.36
N PRO A 43 -7.33 -5.80 1.18
CA PRO A 43 -7.20 -4.62 2.00
C PRO A 43 -7.39 -4.92 3.48
N GLN A 44 -6.65 -4.22 4.33
CA GLN A 44 -6.80 -4.29 5.78
C GLN A 44 -7.83 -3.27 6.26
N LEU A 45 -8.73 -3.70 7.16
CA LEU A 45 -9.63 -2.78 7.86
C LEU A 45 -8.81 -1.90 8.82
N ALA A 46 -8.99 -0.58 8.73
CA ALA A 46 -8.35 0.41 9.62
C ALA A 46 -9.44 1.26 10.34
N PRO A 47 -9.97 0.83 11.49
CA PRO A 47 -11.12 1.48 12.14
C PRO A 47 -10.86 2.91 12.64
N ALA A 48 -9.60 3.24 12.90
CA ALA A 48 -9.16 4.56 13.33
C ALA A 48 -8.60 5.41 12.18
N HIS A 49 -8.84 5.01 10.92
CA HIS A 49 -8.38 5.77 9.76
C HIS A 49 -9.07 7.14 9.71
N VAL A 50 -8.26 8.19 9.67
CA VAL A 50 -8.69 9.56 9.40
C VAL A 50 -8.25 9.88 7.97
N PRO A 51 -9.18 10.20 7.06
CA PRO A 51 -8.80 10.56 5.69
C PRO A 51 -7.96 11.84 5.69
N PRO A 52 -6.98 11.97 4.78
CA PRO A 52 -6.19 13.19 4.71
C PRO A 52 -7.05 14.35 4.25
N GLU A 53 -6.76 15.54 4.77
CA GLU A 53 -7.35 16.79 4.35
C GLU A 53 -6.25 17.67 3.77
N TRP A 54 -6.45 18.11 2.52
CA TRP A 54 -5.44 18.85 1.76
C TRP A 54 -5.92 20.29 1.49
N PRO A 55 -5.01 21.29 1.44
CA PRO A 55 -3.56 21.15 1.63
C PRO A 55 -3.10 21.19 3.10
N ASP A 56 -3.89 21.75 4.01
CA ASP A 56 -3.44 22.16 5.37
C ASP A 56 -4.05 21.34 6.52
N GLY A 57 -4.59 20.15 6.25
CA GLY A 57 -5.21 19.31 7.28
C GLY A 57 -4.20 18.72 8.27
N PRO A 58 -4.63 18.17 9.42
CA PRO A 58 -3.73 17.56 10.40
C PRO A 58 -3.23 16.15 10.01
N ALA A 59 -3.78 15.54 8.96
CA ALA A 59 -3.42 14.21 8.48
C ALA A 59 -3.03 14.24 6.99
N TRP A 60 -1.81 13.81 6.66
CA TRP A 60 -1.23 13.91 5.31
C TRP A 60 -0.98 12.55 4.64
N GLN A 61 -1.26 11.45 5.34
CA GLN A 61 -0.96 10.11 4.83
C GLN A 61 -2.05 9.65 3.86
N GLN A 62 -1.68 9.38 2.60
CA GLN A 62 -2.62 8.96 1.54
C GLN A 62 -2.83 7.45 1.48
N VAL A 63 -1.78 6.65 1.75
CA VAL A 63 -1.84 5.18 1.73
C VAL A 63 -0.80 4.57 2.69
N HIS A 64 -1.09 3.40 3.24
CA HIS A 64 -0.15 2.57 4.00
C HIS A 64 -0.21 1.12 3.45
N PRO A 65 0.84 0.66 2.74
CA PRO A 65 0.96 -0.75 2.36
C PRO A 65 1.55 -1.59 3.50
N ASP A 66 0.82 -2.60 3.97
CA ASP A 66 1.32 -3.62 4.91
C ASP A 66 1.90 -4.81 4.14
N LEU A 67 3.14 -5.20 4.44
CA LEU A 67 3.83 -6.33 3.81
C LEU A 67 3.98 -7.50 4.80
N GLY A 68 3.22 -8.58 4.58
CA GLY A 68 3.30 -9.80 5.37
C GLY A 68 4.02 -10.91 4.61
N SER A 69 5.14 -11.44 5.13
CA SER A 69 5.71 -12.66 4.58
C SER A 69 4.99 -13.89 5.16
N ARG A 70 4.76 -14.93 4.35
CA ARG A 70 4.15 -16.20 4.82
C ARG A 70 4.98 -16.88 5.92
N THR A 71 6.28 -16.61 5.96
CA THR A 71 7.24 -17.10 6.96
C THR A 71 7.29 -16.25 8.22
N SER A 72 6.70 -15.06 8.22
CA SER A 72 6.59 -14.26 9.42
C SER A 72 5.59 -14.96 10.34
N PRO A 73 5.97 -15.36 11.57
CA PRO A 73 4.96 -15.75 12.55
C PRO A 73 3.97 -14.59 12.63
N LYS A 74 2.67 -14.90 12.50
CA LYS A 74 1.58 -13.92 12.64
C LYS A 74 1.95 -13.03 13.82
N PRO A 75 2.17 -11.71 13.63
CA PRO A 75 2.64 -10.90 14.73
C PRO A 75 1.62 -11.05 15.85
N ALA A 76 2.04 -11.65 16.97
CA ALA A 76 1.28 -11.59 18.20
C ALA A 76 1.05 -10.10 18.42
N THR A 77 -0.22 -9.68 18.37
CA THR A 77 -0.72 -8.31 18.47
C THR A 77 0.25 -7.41 19.23
N ARG A 78 1.19 -6.78 18.52
CA ARG A 78 2.09 -5.79 19.11
C ARG A 78 1.35 -4.48 19.00
N SER A 79 0.63 -4.15 20.07
CA SER A 79 0.00 -2.85 20.26
C SER A 79 1.10 -1.78 20.24
N TRP A 80 1.32 -1.14 19.09
CA TRP A 80 2.04 0.12 18.98
C TRP A 80 1.20 1.23 19.63
N ARG A 81 1.13 1.23 20.97
CA ARG A 81 0.71 2.43 21.71
C ARG A 81 1.93 3.32 21.84
N SER A 82 1.76 4.54 21.37
CA SER A 82 2.72 5.63 21.32
C SER A 82 3.56 5.72 22.59
N VAL A 83 4.88 5.78 22.43
CA VAL A 83 5.79 6.26 23.48
C VAL A 83 5.56 7.77 23.58
N PRO A 84 5.16 8.34 24.73
CA PRO A 84 5.11 9.78 24.87
C PRO A 84 6.55 10.34 24.87
N PRO A 85 6.79 11.54 24.32
CA PRO A 85 8.09 12.19 24.46
C PRO A 85 8.35 12.47 25.95
N GLY A 86 9.58 12.16 26.40
CA GLY A 86 10.09 12.52 27.72
C GLY A 86 10.64 13.94 27.76
#